data_AF-A0A176RZU1-F1
#
_entry.id   AF-A0A176RZU1-F1
#
_cell.length_a   1.000
_cell.length_b   1.000
_cell.length_c   1.000
_cell.angle_alpha   90.00
_cell.angle_beta   90.00
_cell.angle_gamma   90.00
#
_symmetry.space_group_name_H-M   'P 1'
#
loop_
_entity.id
_entity.type
_entity.pdbx_description
1 polymer ?
#
loop_
_entity_poly.entity_id
_entity_poly.type
_entity_poly.pdbx_seq_one_letter_code
_entity_poly.pdbx_strand_id
1 'polypeptide(L)'
;MLWEQARPFTVADIEVLSLSPEDLLFHLCFHTAYMNTLFGIRFLNDINNTIHCYQNKIDWELLFERATQWKAVNPVYIALYLAKDWLAAEVPEKVLARFKPDDFNLEVLANAKEMLTVDINHALLSYNLAALWIPKKPFREKLSIFLKHTFPGHDEIADIYHIPANSLRVYYYYLVRLGYLLIRYPAKVWRHNGDYLKQLFRVI
;
A
#
# COMPACT_ATOMS: atom_id res chain seq x y z
N MET A 1 20.00 2.68 -6.38
CA MET A 1 18.92 3.70 -6.43
C MET A 1 17.92 3.30 -7.50
N LEU A 2 16.64 3.67 -7.36
CA LEU A 2 15.54 3.27 -8.27
C LEU A 2 15.75 3.67 -9.75
N TRP A 3 16.55 4.71 -10.01
CA TRP A 3 16.78 5.26 -11.35
C TRP A 3 18.14 4.88 -11.96
N GLU A 4 18.95 4.08 -11.27
CA GLU A 4 20.28 3.69 -11.76
C GLU A 4 20.24 2.95 -13.10
N GLN A 5 19.15 2.20 -13.36
CA GLN A 5 18.96 1.44 -14.58
C GLN A 5 17.81 1.99 -15.44
N ALA A 6 17.56 3.29 -15.35
CA ALA A 6 16.53 3.94 -16.17
C ALA A 6 16.77 3.63 -17.67
N ARG A 7 15.70 3.27 -18.37
CA ARG A 7 15.75 2.88 -19.79
C ARG A 7 14.97 3.90 -20.63
N PRO A 8 15.40 4.16 -21.88
CA PRO A 8 14.61 4.94 -22.82
C PRO A 8 13.22 4.31 -23.02
N PHE A 9 12.21 5.17 -23.09
CA PHE A 9 10.82 4.82 -23.34
C PHE A 9 10.19 5.92 -24.18
N THR A 10 9.23 5.59 -25.04
CA THR A 10 8.63 6.55 -25.97
C THR A 10 7.16 6.75 -25.62
N VAL A 11 6.76 8.00 -25.41
CA VAL A 11 5.37 8.40 -25.15
C VAL A 11 4.98 9.45 -26.18
N ALA A 12 3.99 9.16 -27.02
CA ALA A 12 3.52 10.07 -28.07
C ALA A 12 4.69 10.64 -28.91
N ASP A 13 5.58 9.76 -29.36
CA ASP A 13 6.79 10.07 -30.14
C ASP A 13 7.85 10.92 -29.42
N ILE A 14 7.71 11.13 -28.11
CA ILE A 14 8.70 11.81 -27.28
C ILE A 14 9.52 10.74 -26.53
N GLU A 15 10.84 10.78 -26.70
CA GLU A 15 11.76 9.96 -25.90
C GLU A 15 11.87 10.52 -24.48
N VAL A 16 11.64 9.64 -23.51
CA VAL A 16 11.77 9.90 -22.09
C VAL A 16 12.56 8.78 -21.42
N LEU A 17 13.06 9.02 -20.21
CA LEU A 17 13.59 7.95 -19.37
C LEU A 17 12.49 7.40 -18.47
N SER A 18 12.35 6.08 -18.44
CA SER A 18 11.47 5.35 -17.54
C SER A 18 12.28 4.44 -16.63
N LEU A 19 11.68 4.02 -15.52
CA LEU A 19 12.23 2.95 -14.69
C LEU A 19 12.47 1.67 -15.51
N SER A 20 13.49 0.91 -15.11
CA SER A 20 13.64 -0.46 -15.56
C SER A 20 12.40 -1.29 -15.17
N PRO A 21 12.09 -2.40 -15.86
CA PRO A 21 10.99 -3.28 -15.48
C PRO A 21 11.09 -3.75 -14.02
N GLU A 22 12.32 -4.03 -13.57
CA GLU A 22 12.61 -4.50 -12.22
C GLU A 22 12.40 -3.40 -11.19
N ASP A 23 12.89 -2.19 -11.45
CA ASP A 23 12.73 -1.05 -10.54
C ASP A 23 11.27 -0.55 -10.50
N LEU A 24 10.55 -0.60 -11.64
CA LEU A 24 9.10 -0.33 -11.69
C LEU A 24 8.32 -1.36 -10.88
N LEU A 25 8.58 -2.65 -11.10
CA LEU A 25 7.90 -3.72 -10.39
C LEU A 25 8.22 -3.68 -8.89
N PHE A 26 9.47 -3.40 -8.52
CA PHE A 26 9.87 -3.15 -7.14
C PHE A 26 9.10 -1.97 -6.54
N HIS A 27 9.06 -0.84 -7.25
CA HIS A 27 8.34 0.36 -6.81
C HIS A 27 6.87 0.07 -6.55
N LEU A 28 6.20 -0.60 -7.48
CA LEU A 28 4.81 -1.02 -7.35
C LEU A 28 4.63 -1.87 -6.09
N CYS A 29 5.35 -2.99 -5.99
CA CYS A 29 5.30 -3.91 -4.86
C CYS A 29 5.56 -3.22 -3.51
N PHE A 30 6.61 -2.40 -3.43
CA PHE A 30 7.01 -1.70 -2.22
C PHE A 30 6.02 -0.62 -1.81
N HIS A 31 5.59 0.23 -2.75
CA HIS A 31 4.66 1.33 -2.47
C HIS A 31 3.38 0.81 -1.83
N THR A 32 2.82 -0.27 -2.36
CA THR A 32 1.53 -0.77 -1.90
C THR A 32 1.58 -1.37 -0.51
N ALA A 33 2.64 -2.12 -0.23
CA ALA A 33 2.78 -2.75 1.08
C ALA A 33 3.24 -1.75 2.17
N TYR A 34 4.07 -0.75 1.82
CA TYR A 34 4.60 0.21 2.79
C TYR A 34 3.61 1.33 3.14
N MET A 35 2.84 1.83 2.17
CA MET A 35 1.90 2.92 2.41
C MET A 35 0.58 2.44 3.05
N ASN A 36 0.44 1.14 3.37
CA ASN A 36 -0.82 0.52 3.84
C ASN A 36 -2.02 0.85 2.95
N THR A 37 -1.70 1.07 1.68
CA THR A 37 -2.63 1.36 0.63
C THR A 37 -2.58 0.18 -0.32
N LEU A 38 -3.03 -0.98 0.17
CA LEU A 38 -3.51 -2.05 -0.68
C LEU A 38 -4.72 -1.50 -1.45
N PHE A 39 -4.43 -0.75 -2.51
CA PHE A 39 -5.34 0.11 -3.27
C PHE A 39 -6.30 -0.72 -4.12
N GLY A 40 -7.15 -1.51 -3.46
CA GLY A 40 -8.05 -2.45 -4.10
C GLY A 40 -7.35 -3.29 -5.16
N ILE A 41 -8.12 -3.75 -6.15
CA ILE A 41 -7.60 -4.59 -7.23
C ILE A 41 -6.78 -3.83 -8.26
N ARG A 42 -6.88 -2.48 -8.31
CA ARG A 42 -6.21 -1.64 -9.31
C ARG A 42 -4.70 -1.80 -9.24
N PHE A 43 -4.14 -1.80 -8.04
CA PHE A 43 -2.71 -1.99 -7.87
C PHE A 43 -2.24 -3.38 -8.34
N LEU A 44 -2.98 -4.43 -8.01
CA LEU A 44 -2.66 -5.77 -8.49
C LEU A 44 -2.70 -5.82 -10.02
N ASN A 45 -3.60 -5.07 -10.64
CA ASN A 45 -3.67 -4.93 -12.08
C ASN A 45 -2.45 -4.20 -12.66
N ASP A 46 -1.93 -3.17 -11.99
CA ASP A 46 -0.70 -2.49 -12.41
C ASP A 46 0.52 -3.45 -12.34
N ILE A 47 0.63 -4.26 -11.29
CA ILE A 47 1.62 -5.35 -11.21
C ILE A 47 1.43 -6.33 -12.37
N ASN A 48 0.21 -6.83 -12.54
CA ASN A 48 -0.11 -7.86 -13.52
C ASN A 48 0.23 -7.39 -14.94
N ASN A 49 -0.17 -6.16 -15.29
CA ASN A 49 0.13 -5.57 -16.60
C ASN A 49 1.63 -5.30 -16.78
N THR A 50 2.34 -4.91 -15.72
CA THR A 50 3.81 -4.76 -15.78
C THR A 50 4.47 -6.09 -16.09
N ILE A 51 4.08 -7.16 -15.38
CA ILE A 51 4.59 -8.52 -15.61
C ILE A 51 4.25 -8.98 -17.02
N HIS A 52 3.01 -8.78 -17.45
CA HIS A 52 2.55 -9.18 -18.78
C HIS A 52 3.23 -8.38 -19.92
N CYS A 53 3.53 -7.10 -19.71
CA CYS A 53 4.17 -6.27 -20.73
C CYS A 53 5.65 -6.61 -20.92
N TYR A 54 6.36 -6.93 -19.83
CA TYR A 54 7.81 -7.16 -19.88
C TYR A 54 8.17 -8.65 -19.94
N GLN A 55 7.33 -9.55 -19.45
CA GLN A 55 7.48 -11.01 -19.51
C GLN A 55 8.91 -11.47 -19.19
N ASN A 56 9.56 -12.15 -20.14
CA ASN A 56 10.91 -12.70 -20.03
C ASN A 56 12.02 -11.64 -19.96
N LYS A 57 11.69 -10.35 -20.07
CA LYS A 57 12.65 -9.23 -19.93
C LYS A 57 12.87 -8.81 -18.48
N ILE A 58 12.06 -9.35 -17.54
CA ILE A 58 12.20 -9.08 -16.11
C ILE A 58 13.32 -9.96 -15.55
N ASP A 59 14.36 -9.33 -15.03
CA ASP A 59 15.36 -9.98 -14.19
C ASP A 59 14.85 -10.10 -12.75
N TRP A 60 14.35 -11.28 -12.42
CA TRP A 60 13.81 -11.58 -11.10
C TRP A 60 14.87 -11.64 -9.99
N GLU A 61 16.13 -11.97 -10.32
CA GLU A 61 17.22 -11.95 -9.35
C GLU A 61 17.59 -10.51 -9.00
N LEU A 62 17.65 -9.62 -9.99
CA LEU A 62 17.85 -8.21 -9.75
C LEU A 62 16.73 -7.63 -8.87
N LEU A 63 15.47 -7.98 -9.14
CA LEU A 63 14.34 -7.60 -8.28
C LEU A 63 14.54 -8.08 -6.82
N PHE A 64 15.02 -9.31 -6.63
CA PHE A 64 15.28 -9.88 -5.31
C PHE A 64 16.43 -9.18 -4.59
N GLU A 65 17.51 -8.86 -5.29
CA GLU A 65 18.63 -8.10 -4.76
C GLU A 65 18.19 -6.70 -4.32
N ARG A 66 17.39 -6.01 -5.14
CA ARG A 66 16.81 -4.70 -4.78
C ARG A 66 15.92 -4.82 -3.55
N ALA A 67 15.02 -5.79 -3.52
CA ALA A 67 14.16 -6.01 -2.37
C ALA A 67 14.96 -6.30 -1.10
N THR A 68 16.04 -7.07 -1.19
CA THR A 68 16.92 -7.37 -0.05
C THR A 68 17.67 -6.12 0.43
N GLN A 69 18.25 -5.34 -0.48
CA GLN A 69 18.95 -4.08 -0.16
C GLN A 69 18.06 -3.10 0.60
N TRP A 70 16.76 -3.08 0.27
CA TRP A 70 15.76 -2.20 0.87
C TRP A 70 15.00 -2.83 2.04
N LYS A 71 15.36 -4.06 2.48
CA LYS A 71 14.63 -4.83 3.51
C LYS A 71 13.13 -4.94 3.22
N ALA A 72 12.81 -5.14 1.95
CA ALA A 72 11.48 -5.13 1.37
C ALA A 72 11.10 -6.48 0.74
N VAL A 73 11.77 -7.58 1.12
CA VAL A 73 11.49 -8.92 0.54
C VAL A 73 10.07 -9.36 0.82
N ASN A 74 9.62 -9.28 2.08
CA ASN A 74 8.30 -9.70 2.51
C ASN A 74 7.16 -8.88 1.86
N PRO A 75 7.21 -7.53 1.82
CA PRO A 75 6.20 -6.76 1.10
C PRO A 75 6.14 -7.09 -0.38
N VAL A 76 7.29 -7.33 -1.03
CA VAL A 76 7.32 -7.75 -2.45
C VAL A 76 6.72 -9.14 -2.64
N TYR A 77 7.04 -10.10 -1.76
CA TYR A 77 6.45 -11.43 -1.77
C TYR A 77 4.93 -11.38 -1.70
N ILE A 78 4.38 -10.62 -0.74
CA ILE A 78 2.92 -10.51 -0.55
C ILE A 78 2.26 -9.93 -1.80
N ALA A 79 2.82 -8.85 -2.36
CA ALA A 79 2.27 -8.21 -3.55
C ALA A 79 2.27 -9.15 -4.77
N LEU A 80 3.39 -9.83 -5.04
CA LEU A 80 3.51 -10.79 -6.14
C LEU A 80 2.59 -12.00 -5.95
N TYR A 81 2.49 -12.53 -4.72
CA TYR A 81 1.61 -13.63 -4.39
C TYR A 81 0.14 -13.26 -4.65
N LEU A 82 -0.30 -12.09 -4.18
CA LEU A 82 -1.67 -11.63 -4.38
C LEU A 82 -1.99 -11.37 -5.85
N ALA A 83 -1.07 -10.77 -6.61
CA ALA A 83 -1.24 -10.56 -8.05
C ALA A 83 -1.40 -11.89 -8.79
N LYS A 84 -0.61 -12.91 -8.42
CA LYS A 84 -0.74 -14.26 -8.98
C LYS A 84 -2.05 -14.92 -8.56
N ASP A 85 -2.39 -14.89 -7.29
CA ASP A 85 -3.56 -15.59 -6.74
C ASP A 85 -4.89 -15.01 -7.25
N TRP A 86 -5.00 -13.68 -7.39
CA TRP A 86 -6.26 -13.02 -7.74
C TRP A 86 -6.39 -12.68 -9.22
N LEU A 87 -5.27 -12.37 -9.89
CA LEU A 87 -5.26 -11.93 -11.29
C LEU A 87 -4.50 -12.88 -12.22
N ALA A 88 -4.07 -14.04 -11.72
CA ALA A 88 -3.29 -15.02 -12.49
C ALA A 88 -2.01 -14.44 -13.11
N ALA A 89 -1.38 -13.46 -12.44
CA ALA A 89 -0.13 -12.89 -12.91
C ALA A 89 0.95 -13.95 -13.12
N GLU A 90 1.72 -13.82 -14.20
CA GLU A 90 2.72 -14.78 -14.68
C GLU A 90 4.02 -14.75 -13.84
N VAL A 91 3.89 -14.77 -12.51
CA VAL A 91 5.02 -14.88 -11.59
C VAL A 91 5.49 -16.35 -11.55
N PRO A 92 6.74 -16.66 -11.90
CA PRO A 92 7.25 -18.03 -11.84
C PRO A 92 7.26 -18.57 -10.41
N GLU A 93 6.93 -19.85 -10.22
CA GLU A 93 6.92 -20.48 -8.87
C GLU A 93 8.27 -20.38 -8.17
N LYS A 94 9.37 -20.54 -8.91
CA LYS A 94 10.73 -20.37 -8.38
C LYS A 94 10.97 -18.98 -7.80
N VAL A 95 10.36 -17.95 -8.36
CA VAL A 95 10.47 -16.57 -7.88
C VAL A 95 9.68 -16.43 -6.59
N LEU A 96 8.43 -16.88 -6.54
CA LEU A 96 7.67 -16.85 -5.29
C LEU A 96 8.34 -17.64 -4.18
N ALA A 97 8.87 -18.83 -4.47
CA ALA A 97 9.61 -19.64 -3.52
C ALA A 97 10.87 -18.91 -3.01
N ARG A 98 11.56 -18.17 -3.87
CA ARG A 98 12.74 -17.37 -3.51
C ARG A 98 12.40 -16.20 -2.60
N PHE A 99 11.29 -15.51 -2.86
CA PHE A 99 10.82 -14.38 -2.06
C PHE A 99 10.11 -14.80 -0.77
N LYS A 100 9.72 -16.07 -0.64
CA LYS A 100 8.98 -16.57 0.52
C LYS A 100 9.88 -16.53 1.78
N PRO A 101 9.47 -15.79 2.83
CA PRO A 101 10.20 -15.76 4.09
C PRO A 101 10.08 -17.11 4.84
N ASP A 102 11.14 -17.52 5.53
CA ASP A 102 11.16 -18.77 6.31
C ASP A 102 10.13 -18.75 7.45
N ASP A 103 9.90 -17.58 8.05
CA ASP A 103 8.98 -17.35 9.17
C ASP A 103 7.60 -16.81 8.74
N PHE A 104 7.25 -16.99 7.47
CA PHE A 104 6.05 -16.37 6.90
C PHE A 104 4.75 -16.89 7.51
N ASN A 105 3.99 -15.98 8.14
CA ASN A 105 2.68 -16.29 8.72
C ASN A 105 1.56 -16.17 7.66
N LEU A 106 0.81 -17.26 7.46
CA LEU A 106 -0.36 -17.29 6.55
C LEU A 106 -1.45 -16.28 6.91
N GLU A 107 -1.55 -15.90 8.18
CA GLU A 107 -2.47 -14.85 8.65
C GLU A 107 -2.18 -13.50 7.96
N VAL A 108 -0.92 -13.22 7.60
CA VAL A 108 -0.53 -11.99 6.89
C VAL A 108 -1.17 -11.93 5.51
N LEU A 109 -1.30 -13.07 4.80
CA LEU A 109 -1.99 -13.14 3.51
C LEU A 109 -3.50 -12.99 3.67
N ALA A 110 -4.09 -13.65 4.66
CA ALA A 110 -5.52 -13.54 4.94
C ALA A 110 -5.91 -12.08 5.19
N ASN A 111 -5.10 -11.37 5.99
CA ASN A 111 -5.31 -9.97 6.30
C ASN A 111 -5.10 -9.05 5.09
N ALA A 112 -4.06 -9.32 4.29
CA ALA A 112 -3.84 -8.56 3.06
C ALA A 112 -5.00 -8.72 2.06
N LYS A 113 -5.56 -9.94 1.95
CA LYS A 113 -6.76 -10.22 1.15
C LYS A 113 -7.98 -9.47 1.67
N GLU A 114 -8.22 -9.47 2.98
CA GLU A 114 -9.33 -8.72 3.59
C GLU A 114 -9.19 -7.22 3.28
N MET A 115 -8.00 -6.63 3.46
CA MET A 115 -7.76 -5.22 3.17
C MET A 115 -8.05 -4.85 1.71
N LEU A 116 -7.68 -5.70 0.75
CA LEU A 116 -7.96 -5.48 -0.68
C LEU A 116 -9.46 -5.47 -1.01
N THR A 117 -10.29 -6.15 -0.22
CA THR A 117 -11.75 -6.13 -0.39
C THR A 117 -12.42 -4.87 0.18
N VAL A 118 -11.72 -4.13 1.04
CA VAL A 118 -12.24 -2.88 1.58
C VAL A 118 -11.89 -1.75 0.62
N ASP A 119 -12.88 -1.33 -0.18
CA ASP A 119 -12.75 -0.16 -1.06
C ASP A 119 -12.70 1.15 -0.25
N ILE A 120 -11.52 1.49 0.26
CA ILE A 120 -11.33 2.68 1.08
C ILE A 120 -11.16 3.89 0.16
N ASN A 121 -12.08 4.85 0.26
CA ASN A 121 -11.95 6.15 -0.38
C ASN A 121 -10.67 6.87 0.14
N HIS A 122 -9.67 7.00 -0.74
CA HIS A 122 -8.29 7.34 -0.40
C HIS A 122 -8.10 8.70 0.29
N ALA A 123 -9.00 9.65 0.03
CA ALA A 123 -9.00 10.96 0.68
C ALA A 123 -9.21 10.87 2.21
N LEU A 124 -9.85 9.79 2.70
CA LEU A 124 -10.08 9.58 4.13
C LEU A 124 -8.89 8.96 4.86
N LEU A 125 -7.99 8.26 4.15
CA LEU A 125 -6.93 7.42 4.73
C LEU A 125 -5.51 7.96 4.55
N SER A 126 -5.33 9.04 3.77
CA SER A 126 -4.01 9.64 3.44
C SER A 126 -3.22 10.19 4.65
N TYR A 127 -3.77 10.09 5.86
CA TYR A 127 -3.09 10.47 7.08
C TYR A 127 -2.49 9.27 7.81
N ASN A 128 -1.26 8.90 7.42
CA ASN A 128 -0.18 8.41 8.30
C ASN A 128 -0.60 7.48 9.45
N LEU A 129 -1.57 6.58 9.25
CA LEU A 129 -1.97 5.61 10.27
C LEU A 129 -0.80 4.67 10.61
N ALA A 130 0.05 4.40 9.63
CA ALA A 130 1.37 3.78 9.79
C ALA A 130 2.18 4.39 10.94
N ALA A 131 2.11 5.71 11.15
CA ALA A 131 2.86 6.41 12.19
C ALA A 131 2.38 6.08 13.63
N LEU A 132 1.15 5.59 13.82
CA LEU A 132 0.66 5.12 15.14
C LEU A 132 1.38 3.84 15.60
N TRP A 133 1.91 3.08 14.65
CA TRP A 133 2.49 1.76 14.85
C TRP A 133 4.02 1.76 14.89
N ILE A 134 4.65 2.92 14.65
CA ILE A 134 6.10 3.12 14.87
C ILE A 134 6.40 2.79 16.35
N PRO A 135 7.28 1.81 16.62
CA PRO A 135 7.65 1.45 17.98
C PRO A 135 8.35 2.64 18.68
N LYS A 136 8.13 2.79 19.99
CA LYS A 136 8.70 3.84 20.88
C LYS A 136 8.12 5.26 20.80
N LYS A 137 7.06 5.53 20.02
CA LYS A 137 6.39 6.86 20.10
C LYS A 137 5.63 7.06 21.43
N PRO A 138 5.70 8.25 22.05
CA PRO A 138 4.92 8.59 23.25
C PRO A 138 3.43 8.50 22.99
N PHE A 139 2.65 8.10 24.01
CA PHE A 139 1.18 8.03 23.92
C PHE A 139 0.55 9.34 23.47
N ARG A 140 1.11 10.50 23.88
CA ARG A 140 0.63 11.83 23.45
C ARG A 140 0.75 12.06 21.95
N GLU A 141 1.86 11.64 21.34
CA GLU A 141 2.01 11.72 19.89
C GLU A 141 1.04 10.79 19.17
N LYS A 142 0.87 9.56 19.68
CA LYS A 142 -0.11 8.62 19.13
C LYS A 142 -1.53 9.16 19.22
N LEU A 143 -1.89 9.76 20.35
CA LEU A 143 -3.18 10.40 20.56
C LEU A 143 -3.35 11.61 19.63
N SER A 144 -2.32 12.43 19.43
CA SER A 144 -2.36 13.57 18.50
C SER A 144 -2.56 13.11 17.05
N ILE A 145 -1.83 12.09 16.60
CA ILE A 145 -1.99 11.51 15.27
C ILE A 145 -3.40 10.94 15.10
N PHE A 146 -3.90 10.22 16.11
CA PHE A 146 -5.26 9.68 16.12
C PHE A 146 -6.33 10.77 16.04
N LEU A 147 -6.19 11.83 16.82
CA LEU A 147 -7.13 12.96 16.83
C LEU A 147 -7.13 13.68 15.49
N LYS A 148 -5.96 13.95 14.91
CA LYS A 148 -5.84 14.55 13.56
C LYS A 148 -6.46 13.68 12.47
N HIS A 149 -6.32 12.36 12.59
CA HIS A 149 -6.91 11.42 11.63
C HIS A 149 -8.45 11.33 11.76
N THR A 150 -8.94 11.27 13.00
CA THR A 150 -10.37 11.10 13.30
C THR A 150 -11.14 12.39 13.08
N PHE A 151 -10.51 13.52 13.41
CA PHE A 151 -11.03 14.87 13.25
C PHE A 151 -10.03 15.70 12.44
N PRO A 152 -10.05 15.55 11.10
CA PRO A 152 -9.25 16.38 10.18
C PRO A 152 -9.54 17.86 10.40
N GLY A 153 -8.70 18.74 9.87
CA GLY A 153 -8.98 20.16 9.81
C GLY A 153 -10.26 20.47 9.04
N HIS A 154 -10.83 21.65 9.30
CA HIS A 154 -12.02 22.14 8.60
C HIS A 154 -11.85 22.14 7.08
N ASP A 155 -10.71 22.66 6.60
CA ASP A 155 -10.42 22.74 5.17
C ASP A 155 -10.19 21.35 4.56
N GLU A 156 -9.65 20.42 5.34
CA GLU A 156 -9.45 19.02 4.89
C GLU A 156 -10.79 18.29 4.73
N ILE A 157 -11.77 18.52 5.61
CA ILE A 157 -13.12 17.98 5.42
C ILE A 157 -13.76 18.58 4.16
N ALA A 158 -13.52 19.87 3.92
CA ALA A 158 -14.02 20.54 2.73
C ALA A 158 -13.45 19.89 1.44
N ASP A 159 -12.14 19.61 1.44
CA ASP A 159 -11.47 18.94 0.34
C ASP A 159 -11.95 17.48 0.14
N ILE A 160 -12.06 16.71 1.23
CA ILE A 160 -12.45 15.29 1.20
C ILE A 160 -13.86 15.08 0.62
N TYR A 161 -14.78 15.98 0.95
CA TYR A 161 -16.17 15.91 0.48
C TYR A 161 -16.46 16.86 -0.68
N HIS A 162 -15.43 17.49 -1.25
CA HIS A 162 -15.51 18.42 -2.38
C HIS A 162 -16.56 19.53 -2.18
N ILE A 163 -16.56 20.16 -1.00
CA ILE A 163 -17.45 21.27 -0.65
C ILE A 163 -16.65 22.56 -0.41
N PRO A 164 -17.26 23.74 -0.59
CA PRO A 164 -16.60 25.00 -0.24
C PRO A 164 -16.27 25.07 1.25
N ALA A 165 -15.04 25.45 1.60
CA ALA A 165 -14.60 25.56 2.99
C ALA A 165 -15.50 26.51 3.80
N ASN A 166 -15.93 27.64 3.24
CA ASN A 166 -16.84 28.57 3.92
C ASN A 166 -18.27 28.06 4.16
N SER A 167 -18.58 26.80 3.82
CA SER A 167 -19.91 26.22 3.96
C SER A 167 -20.13 25.62 5.34
N LEU A 168 -21.26 25.95 5.98
CA LEU A 168 -21.70 25.28 7.22
C LEU A 168 -21.91 23.76 7.05
N ARG A 169 -22.00 23.27 5.80
CA ARG A 169 -22.07 21.84 5.50
C ARG A 169 -20.84 21.07 5.97
N VAL A 170 -19.68 21.73 6.12
CA VAL A 170 -18.46 21.11 6.66
C VAL A 170 -18.72 20.43 8.01
N TYR A 171 -19.49 21.08 8.90
CA TYR A 171 -19.84 20.52 10.21
C TYR A 171 -20.76 19.28 10.14
N TYR A 172 -21.67 19.24 9.16
CA TYR A 172 -22.47 18.05 8.91
C TYR A 172 -21.60 16.86 8.48
N TYR A 173 -20.59 17.11 7.64
CA TYR A 173 -19.70 16.06 7.16
C TYR A 173 -18.75 15.51 8.23
N TYR A 174 -18.52 16.21 9.34
CA TYR A 174 -17.89 15.60 10.53
C TYR A 174 -18.75 14.48 11.12
N LEU A 175 -20.08 14.66 11.18
CA LEU A 175 -21.00 13.62 11.67
C LEU A 175 -21.09 12.46 10.69
N VAL A 176 -21.14 12.74 9.38
CA VAL A 176 -21.10 11.71 8.33
C VAL A 176 -19.81 10.89 8.43
N ARG A 177 -18.66 11.56 8.61
CA ARG A 177 -17.36 10.90 8.79
C ARG A 177 -17.32 10.03 10.03
N LEU A 178 -17.85 10.51 11.16
CA LEU A 178 -17.92 9.71 12.39
C LEU A 178 -18.78 8.45 12.18
N GLY A 179 -19.93 8.58 11.53
CA GLY A 179 -20.78 7.45 11.16
C GLY A 179 -20.08 6.46 10.23
N TYR A 180 -19.40 6.96 9.19
CA TYR A 180 -18.60 6.15 8.27
C TYR A 180 -17.50 5.36 8.99
N LEU A 181 -16.77 6.01 9.90
CA LEU A 181 -15.71 5.36 10.68
C LEU A 181 -16.27 4.26 11.60
N LEU A 182 -17.40 4.50 12.25
CA LEU A 182 -18.04 3.53 13.15
C LEU A 182 -18.62 2.31 12.40
N ILE A 183 -19.22 2.53 11.22
CA ILE A 183 -19.81 1.46 10.40
C ILE A 183 -18.71 0.62 9.75
N ARG A 184 -17.65 1.27 9.26
CA ARG A 184 -16.64 0.62 8.41
C ARG A 184 -15.41 0.12 9.17
N TYR A 185 -15.15 0.64 10.37
CA TYR A 185 -14.06 0.21 11.24
C TYR A 185 -14.58 -0.15 12.64
N PRO A 186 -15.37 -1.24 12.79
CA PRO A 186 -15.74 -1.73 14.10
C PRO A 186 -14.47 -2.06 14.90
N ALA A 187 -14.53 -1.93 16.23
CA ALA A 187 -13.38 -2.08 17.13
C ALA A 187 -12.56 -3.39 16.95
N LYS A 188 -13.14 -4.43 16.32
CA LYS A 188 -12.44 -5.65 15.88
C LYS A 188 -11.37 -5.39 14.82
N VAL A 189 -11.65 -4.59 13.81
CA VAL A 189 -10.70 -4.19 12.76
C VAL A 189 -9.54 -3.41 13.36
N TRP A 190 -9.80 -2.60 14.40
CA TRP A 190 -8.77 -1.86 15.13
C TRP A 190 -7.83 -2.74 15.97
N ARG A 191 -8.33 -3.83 16.58
CA ARG A 191 -7.47 -4.81 17.27
C ARG A 191 -6.65 -5.62 16.28
N HIS A 192 -7.25 -6.03 15.16
CA HIS A 192 -6.58 -6.87 14.16
C HIS A 192 -5.53 -6.09 13.33
N ASN A 193 -5.87 -4.89 12.85
CA ASN A 193 -4.93 -4.02 12.13
C ASN A 193 -3.76 -3.59 13.01
N GLY A 194 -3.95 -3.51 14.33
CA GLY A 194 -2.89 -3.09 15.23
C GLY A 194 -1.80 -4.12 15.48
N ASP A 195 -2.16 -5.40 15.48
CA ASP A 195 -1.20 -6.49 15.58
C ASP A 195 -0.64 -6.86 14.20
N TYR A 196 -1.43 -6.70 13.14
CA TYR A 196 -1.00 -6.82 11.75
C TYR A 196 0.03 -5.76 11.35
N LEU A 197 -0.21 -4.47 11.62
CA LEU A 197 0.75 -3.41 11.32
C LEU A 197 2.02 -3.58 12.14
N LYS A 198 1.93 -4.04 13.39
CA LYS A 198 3.12 -4.45 14.16
C LYS A 198 3.84 -5.65 13.56
N GLN A 199 3.14 -6.64 12.99
CA GLN A 199 3.78 -7.76 12.29
C GLN A 199 4.43 -7.31 10.98
N LEU A 200 3.76 -6.47 10.18
CA LEU A 200 4.29 -5.89 8.95
C LEU A 200 5.50 -4.99 9.21
N PHE A 201 5.44 -4.11 10.21
CA PHE A 201 6.57 -3.26 10.64
C PHE A 201 7.64 -4.00 11.45
N ARG A 202 7.39 -5.23 11.92
CA ARG A 202 8.45 -6.11 12.47
C ARG A 202 9.23 -6.82 11.38
N VAL A 203 8.60 -6.96 10.22
CA VAL A 203 9.08 -7.66 9.05
C VAL A 203 9.84 -6.73 8.08
N ILE A 204 9.58 -5.42 8.15
CA ILE A 204 10.34 -4.33 7.49
C ILE A 204 11.46 -3.84 8.40
#